data_AF-A0AAU7L0W1-F1
#
_entry.id   AF-A0AAU7L0W1-F1
#
_cell.length_a   1.000
_cell.length_b   1.000
_cell.length_c   1.000
_cell.angle_alpha   90.00
_cell.angle_beta   90.00
_cell.angle_gamma   90.00
#
_symmetry.space_group_name_H-M   'P 1'
#
loop_
_entity.id
_entity.type
_entity.pdbx_description
1 polymer ?
#
loop_
_entity_poly.entity_id
_entity_poly.type
_entity_poly.pdbx_seq_one_letter_code
_entity_poly.pdbx_strand_id
1 'polypeptide(L)'
;MALLDTIARHGEGSFLAVLKTFGGKPSIGMLSFPRPGATLALDFPNRGEKTLRLFNELDAIVRESGGALYPGKDARMPAYLFRSGFPQWEAFSEYVDPNFSSRFWQRVTS
;
A
#
# COMPACT_ATOMS: atom_id res chain seq x y z
N MET A 1 8.21 1.30 -17.27
CA MET A 1 7.52 0.58 -16.17
C MET A 1 6.43 1.51 -15.64
N ALA A 2 5.15 1.14 -15.69
CA ALA A 2 4.02 2.07 -15.46
C ALA A 2 4.17 2.96 -14.21
N LEU A 3 4.68 2.42 -13.10
CA LEU A 3 4.88 3.13 -11.84
C LEU A 3 5.97 4.23 -11.96
N LEU A 4 7.17 3.88 -12.42
CA LEU A 4 8.28 4.84 -12.59
C LEU A 4 8.00 5.85 -13.70
N ASP A 5 7.37 5.42 -14.79
CA ASP A 5 7.00 6.30 -15.90
C ASP A 5 5.97 7.35 -15.44
N THR A 6 5.03 6.96 -14.58
CA THR A 6 4.04 7.88 -13.98
C THR A 6 4.69 8.89 -13.05
N ILE A 7 5.61 8.45 -12.19
CA ILE A 7 6.40 9.35 -11.34
C ILE A 7 7.17 10.39 -12.17
N ALA A 8 7.84 9.92 -13.23
CA ALA A 8 8.59 10.79 -14.14
C ALA A 8 7.68 11.83 -14.83
N ARG A 9 6.49 11.42 -15.31
CA ARG A 9 5.50 12.33 -15.92
C ARG A 9 5.02 13.44 -14.98
N HIS A 10 4.86 13.14 -13.69
CA HIS A 10 4.46 14.13 -12.67
C HIS A 10 5.61 15.07 -12.25
N GLY A 11 6.86 14.73 -12.62
CA GLY A 11 8.05 15.48 -12.22
C GLY A 11 8.26 15.47 -10.70
N GLU A 12 7.80 14.44 -10.00
CA GLU A 12 7.98 14.27 -8.55
C GLU A 12 9.01 13.18 -8.28
N GLY A 13 10.29 13.46 -8.54
CA GLY A 13 11.36 12.51 -8.23
C GLY A 13 11.44 12.20 -6.74
N SER A 14 11.66 10.93 -6.41
CA SER A 14 11.98 10.52 -5.05
C SER A 14 13.49 10.59 -4.84
N PHE A 15 13.93 11.34 -3.82
CA PHE A 15 15.35 11.44 -3.49
C PHE A 15 15.87 10.18 -2.79
N LEU A 16 15.03 9.56 -1.95
CA LEU A 16 15.33 8.30 -1.28
C LEU A 16 14.44 7.20 -1.85
N ALA A 17 15.07 6.28 -2.58
CA ALA A 17 14.39 5.14 -3.20
C ALA A 17 15.04 3.82 -2.73
N VAL A 18 14.21 2.89 -2.26
CA VAL A 18 14.62 1.52 -1.95
C VAL A 18 13.88 0.57 -2.88
N LEU A 19 14.65 -0.22 -3.63
CA LEU A 19 14.16 -1.37 -4.39
C LEU A 19 14.71 -2.65 -3.77
N LYS A 20 13.84 -3.59 -3.47
CA LYS A 20 14.23 -4.94 -3.06
C LYS A 20 13.23 -5.96 -3.61
N THR A 21 13.68 -7.20 -3.69
CA THR A 21 12.83 -8.33 -4.08
C THR A 21 12.55 -9.20 -2.85
N PHE A 22 11.29 -9.47 -2.59
CA PHE A 22 10.90 -10.43 -1.55
C PHE A 22 10.98 -11.86 -2.09
N GLY A 23 11.38 -12.78 -1.22
CA GLY A 23 11.46 -14.22 -1.53
C GLY A 23 10.09 -14.91 -1.54
N GLY A 24 10.12 -16.21 -1.83
CA GLY A 24 8.92 -17.05 -1.98
C GLY A 24 8.29 -17.59 -0.69
N LYS A 25 8.92 -17.39 0.48
CA LYS A 25 8.46 -18.01 1.73
C LYS A 25 7.13 -17.39 2.17
N PRO A 26 6.02 -18.16 2.23
CA PRO A 26 4.75 -17.64 2.71
C PRO A 26 4.85 -17.22 4.19
N SER A 27 4.17 -16.13 4.53
CA SER A 27 4.05 -15.68 5.91
C SER A 27 2.89 -16.40 6.60
N ILE A 28 3.04 -16.66 7.90
CA ILE A 28 1.95 -17.16 8.74
C ILE A 28 0.96 -16.07 9.18
N GLY A 29 1.32 -14.79 8.99
CA GLY A 29 0.46 -13.67 9.37
C GLY A 29 -0.64 -13.43 8.34
N MET A 30 -1.89 -13.41 8.78
CA MET A 30 -3.07 -13.22 7.90
C MET A 30 -3.04 -11.88 7.12
N LEU A 31 -2.44 -10.85 7.72
CA LEU A 31 -2.30 -9.51 7.13
C LEU A 31 -0.86 -9.20 6.72
N SER A 32 -0.08 -10.21 6.36
CA SER A 32 1.34 -10.03 6.03
C SER A 32 1.54 -9.23 4.75
N PHE A 33 2.42 -8.23 4.81
CA PHE A 33 2.75 -7.41 3.63
C PHE A 33 3.71 -8.09 2.65
N PRO A 34 4.85 -8.68 3.07
CA PRO A 34 5.77 -9.33 2.15
C PRO A 34 5.11 -10.42 1.30
N ARG A 35 5.31 -10.32 -0.02
CA ARG A 35 4.82 -11.26 -1.03
C ARG A 35 5.84 -11.39 -2.14
N PRO A 36 5.91 -12.52 -2.86
CA PRO A 36 6.89 -12.70 -3.94
C PRO A 36 6.82 -11.56 -4.96
N GLY A 37 7.97 -10.99 -5.31
CA GLY A 37 8.06 -9.89 -6.26
C GLY A 37 8.87 -8.71 -5.77
N ALA A 38 8.91 -7.65 -6.58
CA ALA A 38 9.60 -6.42 -6.27
C ALA A 38 8.77 -5.53 -5.34
N THR A 39 9.43 -4.83 -4.44
CA THR A 39 8.83 -3.75 -3.64
C THR A 39 9.67 -2.49 -3.77
N LEU A 40 8.97 -1.36 -3.84
CA LEU A 40 9.53 -0.02 -3.89
C LEU A 40 9.07 0.75 -2.66
N ALA A 41 10.01 1.41 -1.99
CA ALA A 41 9.71 2.48 -1.03
C ALA A 41 10.31 3.77 -1.57
N LEU A 42 9.47 4.79 -1.73
CA LEU A 42 9.79 6.06 -2.37
C LEU A 42 9.29 7.19 -1.48
N ASP A 43 10.16 8.14 -1.18
CA ASP A 43 9.83 9.34 -0.42
C ASP A 43 9.58 10.52 -1.36
N PHE A 44 8.41 11.15 -1.24
CA PHE A 44 8.00 12.30 -2.04
C PHE A 44 7.78 13.52 -1.13
N PRO A 45 8.30 14.72 -1.48
CA PRO A 45 7.96 15.94 -0.78
C PRO A 45 6.45 16.19 -0.85
N ASN A 46 5.82 16.49 0.29
CA ASN A 46 4.39 16.79 0.31
C ASN A 46 4.12 18.18 -0.30
N ARG A 47 3.65 18.22 -1.56
CA ARG A 47 3.26 19.43 -2.28
C ARG A 47 1.74 19.59 -2.36
N GLY A 48 1.01 19.02 -1.39
CA GLY A 48 -0.44 19.05 -1.32
C GLY A 48 -1.09 18.29 -2.47
N GLU A 49 -2.05 18.92 -3.12
CA GLU A 49 -2.89 18.28 -4.13
C GLU A 49 -2.10 17.68 -5.30
N LYS A 50 -0.95 18.27 -5.66
CA LYS A 50 -0.10 17.71 -6.71
C LYS A 50 0.39 16.30 -6.34
N THR A 51 0.93 16.15 -5.13
CA THR A 51 1.42 14.86 -4.63
C THR A 51 0.27 13.88 -4.45
N LEU A 52 -0.90 14.34 -3.98
CA LEU A 52 -2.09 13.50 -3.82
C LEU A 52 -2.60 12.93 -5.16
N ARG A 53 -2.56 13.72 -6.25
CA ARG A 53 -2.92 13.23 -7.59
C ARG A 53 -1.97 12.14 -8.08
N LEU A 54 -0.66 12.34 -7.96
CA LEU A 54 0.33 11.30 -8.28
C LEU A 54 0.01 10.02 -7.50
N PHE A 55 -0.18 10.16 -6.20
CA PHE A 55 -0.47 9.08 -5.28
C PHE A 55 -1.74 8.28 -5.64
N ASN A 56 -2.80 8.94 -6.10
CA ASN A 56 -3.99 8.25 -6.60
C ASN A 56 -3.71 7.43 -7.87
N GLU A 57 -2.88 7.94 -8.80
CA GLU A 57 -2.45 7.17 -9.98
C GLU A 57 -1.57 5.98 -9.60
N LEU A 58 -0.67 6.15 -8.62
CA LEU A 58 0.17 5.05 -8.12
C LEU A 58 -0.68 3.96 -7.46
N ASP A 59 -1.70 4.30 -6.70
CA ASP A 59 -2.63 3.33 -6.11
C ASP A 59 -3.34 2.49 -7.18
N ALA A 60 -3.78 3.15 -8.26
CA ALA A 60 -4.43 2.47 -9.38
C ALA A 60 -3.47 1.46 -10.04
N ILE A 61 -2.22 1.85 -10.28
CA ILE A 61 -1.18 0.98 -10.85
C ILE A 61 -0.88 -0.20 -9.92
N VAL A 62 -0.76 0.05 -8.61
CA VAL A 62 -0.53 -1.01 -7.61
C VAL A 62 -1.68 -2.01 -7.62
N ARG A 63 -2.93 -1.53 -7.64
CA ARG A 63 -4.13 -2.37 -7.72
C ARG A 63 -4.14 -3.22 -9.00
N GLU A 64 -3.93 -2.59 -10.16
CA GLU A 64 -3.95 -3.26 -11.47
C GLU A 64 -2.85 -4.31 -11.61
N SER A 65 -1.73 -4.11 -10.90
CA SER A 65 -0.62 -5.07 -10.85
C SER A 65 -0.84 -6.19 -9.83
N GLY A 66 -1.97 -6.23 -9.11
CA GLY A 66 -2.21 -7.18 -8.02
C GLY A 66 -1.29 -6.98 -6.81
N GLY A 67 -0.70 -5.79 -6.68
CA GLY A 67 0.17 -5.42 -5.57
C GLY A 67 -0.60 -4.98 -4.32
N ALA A 68 0.12 -4.46 -3.34
CA ALA A 68 -0.48 -3.78 -2.20
C ALA A 68 0.43 -2.69 -1.63
N LEU A 69 -0.16 -1.82 -0.82
CA LEU A 69 0.57 -0.90 0.03
C LEU A 69 0.88 -1.57 1.38
N TYR A 70 1.91 -1.06 2.07
CA TYR A 70 2.29 -1.56 3.39
C TYR A 70 1.56 -0.78 4.49
N PRO A 71 0.69 -1.41 5.30
CA PRO A 71 0.00 -0.73 6.41
C PRO A 71 0.96 -0.06 7.41
N GLY A 72 2.15 -0.64 7.63
CA GLY A 72 3.15 -0.06 8.52
C GLY A 72 3.78 1.26 8.04
N LYS A 73 3.51 1.67 6.79
CA LYS A 73 3.95 2.97 6.21
C LYS A 73 2.77 3.80 5.69
N ASP A 74 1.56 3.48 6.14
CA ASP A 74 0.36 4.12 5.63
C ASP A 74 0.13 5.53 6.19
N ALA A 75 -0.37 6.41 5.34
CA ALA A 75 -0.99 7.68 5.72
C ALA A 75 -2.43 7.83 5.20
N ARG A 76 -2.76 7.27 4.02
CA ARG A 76 -3.98 7.55 3.25
C ARG A 76 -4.54 6.34 2.46
N MET A 77 -4.18 5.13 2.83
CA MET A 77 -4.53 3.91 2.11
C MET A 77 -6.04 3.81 1.96
N PRO A 78 -6.54 3.68 0.73
CA PRO A 78 -7.97 3.52 0.50
C PRO A 78 -8.43 2.11 0.85
N ALA A 79 -9.66 1.97 1.34
CA ALA A 79 -10.25 0.70 1.77
C ALA A 79 -10.17 -0.38 0.69
N TYR A 80 -10.48 -0.04 -0.56
CA TYR A 80 -10.45 -1.00 -1.67
C TYR A 80 -9.04 -1.62 -1.86
N LEU A 81 -7.97 -0.84 -1.66
CA LEU A 81 -6.60 -1.30 -1.87
C LEU A 81 -6.10 -2.15 -0.71
N PHE A 82 -6.53 -1.83 0.51
CA PHE A 82 -6.31 -2.70 1.66
C PHE A 82 -7.02 -4.04 1.47
N ARG A 83 -8.33 -4.03 1.21
CA ARG A 83 -9.14 -5.26 1.11
C ARG A 83 -8.69 -6.17 -0.02
N SER A 84 -8.34 -5.61 -1.19
CA SER A 84 -7.78 -6.39 -2.30
C SER A 84 -6.35 -6.89 -2.02
N GLY A 85 -5.54 -6.10 -1.32
CA GLY A 85 -4.15 -6.45 -0.98
C GLY A 85 -3.99 -7.42 0.19
N PHE A 86 -5.02 -7.56 1.02
CA PHE A 86 -5.07 -8.38 2.24
C PHE A 86 -6.40 -9.16 2.34
N PRO A 87 -6.64 -10.17 1.49
CA PRO A 87 -7.94 -10.83 1.37
C PRO A 87 -8.41 -11.57 2.62
N GLN A 88 -7.52 -11.87 3.58
CA GLN A 88 -7.89 -12.52 4.85
C GLN A 88 -8.36 -11.53 5.94
N TRP A 89 -8.60 -10.26 5.61
CA TRP A 89 -8.96 -9.24 6.59
C TRP A 89 -10.29 -9.52 7.30
N GLU A 90 -11.27 -10.12 6.63
CA GLU A 90 -12.56 -10.49 7.24
C GLU A 90 -12.37 -11.60 8.26
N ALA A 91 -11.67 -12.68 7.89
CA ALA A 91 -11.32 -13.75 8.83
C ALA A 91 -10.47 -13.23 9.99
N PHE A 92 -9.57 -12.28 9.75
CA PHE A 92 -8.78 -11.65 10.81
C PHE A 92 -9.68 -10.84 11.78
N SER A 93 -10.72 -10.19 11.26
CA SER A 93 -11.63 -9.36 12.06
C SER A 93 -12.38 -10.14 13.13
N GLU A 94 -12.60 -11.45 12.94
CA GLU A 94 -13.21 -12.34 13.94
C GLU A 94 -12.36 -12.49 15.21
N TYR A 95 -11.05 -12.24 15.11
CA TYR A 95 -10.11 -12.27 16.24
C TYR A 95 -9.89 -10.91 16.89
N VAL A 96 -10.47 -9.83 16.34
CA VAL A 96 -10.31 -8.47 16.87
C VAL A 96 -11.34 -8.28 17.99
N ASP A 97 -10.88 -7.84 19.18
CA ASP A 97 -11.76 -7.43 20.26
C ASP A 97 -12.70 -6.30 19.78
N PRO A 98 -14.03 -6.43 19.94
CA PRO A 98 -14.99 -5.40 19.54
C PRO A 98 -14.73 -4.01 20.12
N ASN A 99 -14.03 -3.92 21.26
CA ASN A 99 -13.64 -2.66 21.89
C ASN A 99 -12.33 -2.08 21.35
N PHE A 100 -11.59 -2.84 20.54
CA PHE A 100 -10.32 -2.43 19.96
C PHE A 100 -10.50 -1.85 18.56
N SER A 101 -10.10 -0.60 18.38
CA SER A 101 -10.20 0.06 17.08
C SER A 101 -9.10 1.11 16.89
N SER A 102 -8.83 1.43 15.63
CA SER A 102 -7.95 2.53 15.24
C SER A 102 -8.55 3.27 14.06
N ARG A 103 -8.15 4.53 13.85
CA ARG A 103 -8.55 5.29 12.66
C ARG A 103 -8.15 4.59 11.35
N PHE A 104 -7.02 3.88 11.37
CA PHE A 104 -6.61 3.03 10.24
C PHE A 104 -7.64 1.94 9.97
N TRP A 105 -7.96 1.14 11.00
CA TRP A 105 -8.91 0.04 10.90
C TRP A 105 -10.27 0.53 10.40
N GLN A 106 -10.82 1.56 11.04
CA GLN A 106 -12.08 2.20 10.63
C GLN A 106 -12.05 2.64 9.16
N ARG A 107 -10.96 3.24 8.69
CA ARG A 107 -10.82 3.70 7.29
C ARG A 107 -10.78 2.54 6.30
N VAL A 108 -10.10 1.44 6.63
CA VAL A 108 -9.85 0.37 5.65
C VAL A 108 -10.90 -0.73 5.66
N THR A 109 -11.67 -0.85 6.75
CA THR A 109 -12.75 -1.85 6.90
C THR A 109 -14.16 -1.25 6.87
N SER A 110 -14.31 0.07 6.69
CA SER A 110 -15.61 0.71 6.37
C SER A 110 -15.97 0.56 4.92
#